data_AF-A0A182QKZ5-F1
#
_entry.id   AF-A0A182QKZ5-F1
#
_cell.length_a   1.000
_cell.length_b   1.000
_cell.length_c   1.000
_cell.angle_alpha   90.00
_cell.angle_beta   90.00
_cell.angle_gamma   90.00
#
_symmetry.space_group_name_H-M   'P 1'
#
loop_
_entity.id
_entity.type
_entity.pdbx_description
1 polymer ?
#
loop_
_entity_poly.entity_id
_entity_poly.type
_entity_poly.pdbx_seq_one_letter_code
_entity_poly.pdbx_strand_id
1 'polypeptide(L)'
;LWQARHARRSPNDHVARQQHHVAAQITKPIAAILVPVGGCCVDRAFVAKPAGATFTMAKNWFARSKKKFLRLHPAWRVYIILLVLLVLYNEVLIYVLQKFKWSNIYCKEPGCVKILLVADPQILGKTYDTHFYTGLANYDSDRYLAWYYEQAVEHVQPDVIIFLGDLMDEGTDSTEIHFEEYYTRFGAIFPTHPTARSIYIPGDNDIGGEGRQPLNPKAKRRFRQYFSERPAWVVNDNLTIYNINRITLEMTLNDPRMVDATGADTSDRYVRIFVSHMPVLDVPSTFTYTAIHNLKPNVIFSGHLHVSQYAQIHRSRLKTVRYRPLSQDKRTAYKVHTFDLSYHQDTQELLEIIVPTCSYRMSVPDIGYGYAVVDGTTLKYTVLWTTRRFYQLISYVIICAVPIGLGVLYVLYKCMREHCTCRPKYERLPK
;
A
#
# COMPACT_ATOMS: atom_id res chain seq x y z
N LEU A 1 42.75 46.25 -33.74
CA LEU A 1 42.88 45.32 -34.87
C LEU A 1 42.40 43.96 -34.41
N TRP A 2 41.38 43.45 -35.10
CA TRP A 2 40.72 42.14 -35.00
C TRP A 2 39.82 41.83 -33.80
N GLN A 3 38.52 41.85 -34.14
CA GLN A 3 37.35 41.37 -33.41
C GLN A 3 37.29 39.84 -33.44
N ALA A 4 36.66 39.20 -32.44
CA ALA A 4 35.49 38.34 -32.68
C ALA A 4 34.86 37.84 -31.38
N ARG A 5 33.59 38.22 -31.24
CA ARG A 5 32.53 37.73 -30.36
C ARG A 5 32.56 36.21 -30.14
N HIS A 6 32.39 35.77 -28.89
CA HIS A 6 31.50 34.64 -28.62
C HIS A 6 30.72 34.86 -27.32
N ALA A 7 29.41 34.67 -27.45
CA ALA A 7 28.38 35.05 -26.52
C ALA A 7 28.19 34.02 -25.38
N ARG A 8 27.71 34.55 -24.26
CA ARG A 8 27.20 33.83 -23.08
C ARG A 8 26.11 32.84 -23.50
N ARG A 9 26.21 31.58 -23.06
CA ARG A 9 25.08 30.64 -23.03
C ARG A 9 24.62 30.46 -21.58
N SER A 10 23.34 30.78 -21.38
CA SER A 10 22.57 30.60 -20.16
C SER A 10 22.22 29.12 -19.95
N PRO A 11 22.20 28.61 -18.71
CA PRO A 11 21.76 27.24 -18.41
C PRO A 11 20.23 27.20 -18.32
N ASN A 12 19.52 27.36 -19.44
CA ASN A 12 18.05 27.22 -19.49
C ASN A 12 17.51 26.42 -20.69
N ASP A 13 18.39 25.84 -21.53
CA ASP A 13 17.96 25.13 -22.75
C ASP A 13 17.79 23.61 -22.61
N HIS A 14 17.98 23.05 -21.41
CA HIS A 14 17.76 21.61 -21.16
C HIS A 14 16.39 21.26 -20.56
N VAL A 15 15.56 22.26 -20.22
CA VAL A 15 14.21 22.03 -19.65
C VAL A 15 13.09 22.25 -20.69
N ALA A 16 13.34 23.02 -21.75
CA ALA A 16 12.34 23.33 -22.77
C ALA A 16 12.14 22.24 -23.85
N ARG A 17 13.06 21.28 -23.99
CA ARG A 17 12.93 20.17 -24.97
C ARG A 17 12.13 18.96 -24.48
N GLN A 18 11.80 18.88 -23.19
CA GLN A 18 10.92 17.84 -22.65
C GLN A 18 9.44 18.27 -22.56
N GLN A 19 9.14 19.57 -22.64
CA GLN A 19 7.77 20.08 -22.49
C GLN A 19 6.96 20.13 -23.80
N HIS A 20 7.59 20.02 -24.97
CA HIS A 20 6.89 20.08 -26.25
C HIS A 20 6.38 18.73 -26.81
N HIS A 21 6.66 17.60 -26.13
CA HIS A 21 6.15 16.28 -26.54
C HIS A 21 4.93 15.78 -25.76
N VAL A 22 4.40 16.57 -24.81
CA VAL A 22 3.31 16.13 -23.91
C VAL A 22 1.95 16.79 -24.21
N ALA A 23 1.89 17.80 -25.10
CA ALA A 23 0.67 18.58 -25.34
C ALA A 23 -0.24 18.06 -26.48
N ALA A 24 0.01 16.88 -27.04
CA ALA A 24 -0.77 16.39 -28.19
C ALA A 24 -1.29 14.96 -27.97
N GLN A 25 -2.02 14.71 -26.88
CA GLN A 25 -2.81 13.49 -26.73
C GLN A 25 -3.87 13.63 -25.63
N ILE A 26 -4.80 14.57 -25.81
CA ILE A 26 -6.03 14.63 -25.00
C ILE A 26 -7.19 14.66 -25.99
N THR A 27 -7.73 13.49 -26.31
CA THR A 27 -9.17 13.22 -26.42
C THR A 27 -9.40 11.74 -26.77
N LYS A 28 -10.28 11.09 -26.00
CA LYS A 28 -11.03 9.82 -26.22
C LYS A 28 -10.58 8.55 -25.45
N PRO A 29 -11.55 7.66 -25.13
CA PRO A 29 -11.59 6.94 -23.86
C PRO A 29 -11.09 5.48 -23.91
N ILE A 30 -10.71 5.03 -22.71
CA ILE A 30 -10.53 3.69 -22.16
C ILE A 30 -10.91 2.51 -23.09
N ALA A 31 -9.87 1.80 -23.55
CA ALA A 31 -9.88 0.37 -23.78
C ALA A 31 -8.45 -0.16 -23.53
N ALA A 32 -8.33 -1.19 -22.69
CA ALA A 32 -7.10 -1.87 -22.33
C ALA A 32 -6.26 -2.31 -23.54
N ILE A 33 -4.94 -2.41 -23.40
CA ILE A 33 -4.09 -3.54 -23.86
C ILE A 33 -2.61 -3.33 -23.47
N LEU A 34 -2.02 -4.45 -23.05
CA LEU A 34 -0.62 -4.81 -22.84
C LEU A 34 0.43 -4.10 -23.73
N VAL A 35 1.57 -3.75 -23.13
CA VAL A 35 2.82 -3.39 -23.80
C VAL A 35 3.87 -4.50 -23.58
N PRO A 36 4.52 -5.03 -24.63
CA PRO A 36 5.85 -5.60 -24.51
C PRO A 36 6.90 -4.69 -25.16
N VAL A 37 8.01 -4.51 -24.44
CA VAL A 37 9.25 -3.84 -24.88
C VAL A 37 10.02 -4.76 -25.84
N GLY A 38 10.59 -4.19 -26.91
CA GLY A 38 11.27 -4.88 -28.03
C GLY A 38 12.66 -5.46 -27.72
N GLY A 39 13.38 -6.08 -28.65
CA GLY A 39 13.09 -6.33 -30.06
C GLY A 39 14.15 -7.23 -30.73
N CYS A 40 13.90 -7.64 -31.97
CA CYS A 40 14.91 -7.86 -33.01
C CYS A 40 14.20 -7.97 -34.37
N CYS A 41 14.75 -7.30 -35.38
CA CYS A 41 14.16 -7.08 -36.70
C CYS A 41 13.98 -8.37 -37.51
N VAL A 42 12.76 -8.62 -37.99
CA VAL A 42 12.51 -9.24 -39.31
C VAL A 42 11.21 -8.64 -39.86
N ASP A 43 11.31 -8.00 -41.02
CA ASP A 43 10.17 -7.49 -41.78
C ASP A 43 9.13 -8.59 -42.04
N ARG A 44 7.96 -8.47 -41.41
CA ARG A 44 6.73 -9.11 -41.87
C ARG A 44 5.60 -8.09 -41.81
N ALA A 45 5.08 -7.75 -42.98
CA ALA A 45 3.87 -6.97 -43.16
C ALA A 45 2.77 -7.44 -42.22
N PHE A 46 2.37 -6.57 -41.28
CA PHE A 46 1.22 -6.78 -40.42
C PHE A 46 -0.05 -6.52 -41.25
N VAL A 47 -0.54 -7.58 -41.89
CA VAL A 47 -1.92 -7.62 -42.39
C VAL A 47 -2.83 -7.59 -41.16
N ALA A 48 -3.53 -6.48 -40.95
CA ALA A 48 -4.58 -6.40 -39.94
C ALA A 48 -5.62 -7.50 -40.24
N LYS A 49 -5.70 -8.51 -39.36
CA LYS A 49 -6.76 -9.53 -39.47
C LYS A 49 -8.11 -8.83 -39.30
N PRO A 50 -9.08 -9.06 -40.20
CA PRO A 50 -10.40 -8.45 -40.08
C PRO A 50 -11.04 -8.88 -38.75
N ALA A 51 -11.69 -7.94 -38.04
CA ALA A 51 -12.36 -8.16 -36.75
C ALA A 51 -13.38 -9.34 -36.77
N GLY A 52 -13.86 -9.73 -37.95
CA GLY A 52 -14.69 -10.92 -38.14
C GLY A 52 -13.98 -12.25 -37.86
N ALA A 53 -12.66 -12.34 -38.07
CA ALA A 53 -11.87 -13.58 -37.89
C ALA A 53 -11.55 -13.89 -36.41
N THR A 54 -11.33 -12.86 -35.59
CA THR A 54 -11.14 -13.00 -34.13
C THR A 54 -12.46 -13.37 -33.44
N PHE A 55 -13.57 -12.80 -33.88
CA PHE A 55 -14.90 -13.09 -33.34
C PHE A 55 -15.38 -14.52 -33.68
N THR A 56 -15.13 -15.00 -34.90
CA THR A 56 -15.42 -16.40 -35.29
C THR A 56 -14.52 -17.40 -34.59
N MET A 57 -13.22 -17.09 -34.40
CA MET A 57 -12.32 -17.93 -33.60
C MET A 57 -12.77 -18.04 -32.14
N ALA A 58 -13.17 -16.93 -31.51
CA ALA A 58 -13.72 -16.95 -30.14
C ALA A 58 -14.99 -17.79 -30.06
N LYS A 59 -15.96 -17.58 -30.96
CA LYS A 59 -17.19 -18.40 -31.01
C LYS A 59 -16.92 -19.89 -31.18
N ASN A 60 -16.01 -20.26 -32.07
CA ASN A 60 -15.64 -21.66 -32.32
C ASN A 60 -14.92 -22.28 -31.11
N TRP A 61 -14.09 -21.51 -30.42
CA TRP A 61 -13.45 -21.93 -29.18
C TRP A 61 -14.48 -22.14 -28.06
N PHE A 62 -15.40 -21.19 -27.83
CA PHE A 62 -16.50 -21.32 -26.87
C PHE A 62 -17.39 -22.53 -27.14
N ALA A 63 -17.75 -22.78 -28.40
CA ALA A 63 -18.57 -23.94 -28.79
C ALA A 63 -17.84 -25.27 -28.52
N ARG A 64 -16.52 -25.34 -28.79
CA ARG A 64 -15.68 -26.52 -28.51
C ARG A 64 -15.52 -26.75 -27.00
N SER A 65 -15.27 -25.69 -26.23
CA SER A 65 -15.15 -25.74 -24.77
C SER A 65 -16.46 -26.15 -24.10
N LYS A 66 -17.61 -25.63 -24.57
CA LYS A 66 -18.95 -26.03 -24.11
C LYS A 66 -19.21 -27.52 -24.33
N LYS A 67 -18.88 -28.05 -25.51
CA LYS A 67 -19.01 -29.49 -25.80
C LYS A 67 -18.11 -30.34 -24.91
N LYS A 68 -16.89 -29.91 -24.61
CA LYS A 68 -15.98 -30.63 -23.68
C LYS A 68 -16.49 -30.59 -22.24
N PHE A 69 -16.95 -29.44 -21.75
CA PHE A 69 -17.53 -29.30 -20.41
C PHE A 69 -18.78 -30.16 -20.21
N LEU A 70 -19.68 -30.18 -21.21
CA LEU A 70 -20.88 -31.02 -21.21
C LEU A 70 -20.59 -32.53 -21.34
N ARG A 71 -19.33 -32.94 -21.56
CA ARG A 71 -18.90 -34.35 -21.52
C ARG A 71 -18.31 -34.76 -20.16
N LEU A 72 -17.99 -33.81 -19.28
CA LEU A 72 -17.50 -34.11 -17.93
C LEU A 72 -18.62 -34.73 -17.08
N HIS A 73 -18.25 -35.54 -16.09
CA HIS A 73 -19.21 -36.02 -15.08
C HIS A 73 -19.86 -34.82 -14.35
N PRO A 74 -21.17 -34.85 -14.00
CA PRO A 74 -21.85 -33.73 -13.35
C PRO A 74 -21.12 -33.17 -12.12
N ALA A 75 -20.51 -34.03 -11.30
CA ALA A 75 -19.72 -33.62 -10.14
C ALA A 75 -18.53 -32.70 -10.51
N TRP A 76 -17.79 -33.02 -11.58
CA TRP A 76 -16.69 -32.18 -12.07
C TRP A 76 -17.18 -30.86 -12.66
N ARG A 77 -18.38 -30.85 -13.25
CA ARG A 77 -19.00 -29.60 -13.73
C ARG A 77 -19.32 -28.67 -12.57
N VAL A 78 -19.96 -29.20 -11.52
CA VAL A 78 -20.27 -28.43 -10.31
C VAL A 78 -18.99 -27.92 -9.65
N TYR A 79 -17.97 -28.78 -9.51
CA TYR A 79 -16.67 -28.39 -8.96
C TYR A 79 -16.03 -27.21 -9.73
N ILE A 80 -15.98 -27.29 -11.05
CA ILE A 80 -15.42 -26.21 -11.88
C ILE A 80 -16.24 -24.92 -11.73
N ILE A 81 -17.57 -25.01 -11.68
CA ILE A 81 -18.43 -23.83 -11.44
C ILE A 81 -18.11 -23.21 -10.08
N LEU A 82 -18.01 -24.02 -9.02
CA LEU A 82 -17.67 -23.54 -7.69
C LEU A 82 -16.27 -22.91 -7.64
N LEU A 83 -15.29 -23.50 -8.32
CA LEU A 83 -13.94 -22.93 -8.43
C LEU A 83 -13.96 -21.57 -9.13
N VAL A 84 -14.68 -21.44 -10.24
CA VAL A 84 -14.82 -20.17 -10.97
C VAL A 84 -15.51 -19.12 -10.09
N LEU A 85 -16.61 -19.49 -9.42
CA LEU A 85 -17.31 -18.59 -8.50
C LEU A 85 -16.42 -18.15 -7.34
N LEU A 86 -15.61 -19.07 -6.78
CA LEU A 86 -14.67 -18.75 -5.71
C LEU A 86 -13.61 -17.75 -6.19
N VAL A 87 -13.02 -17.97 -7.36
CA VAL A 87 -12.02 -17.05 -7.94
C VAL A 87 -12.63 -15.68 -8.21
N LEU A 88 -13.83 -15.63 -8.82
CA LEU A 88 -14.54 -14.36 -9.05
C LEU A 88 -14.87 -13.66 -7.73
N TYR A 89 -15.26 -14.41 -6.70
CA TYR A 89 -15.52 -13.84 -5.39
C TYR A 89 -14.27 -13.26 -4.75
N ASN A 90 -13.20 -14.06 -4.67
CA ASN A 90 -11.97 -13.71 -3.96
C ASN A 90 -11.10 -12.67 -4.68
N GLU A 91 -11.10 -12.65 -6.01
CA GLU A 91 -10.22 -11.77 -6.80
C GLU A 91 -10.90 -10.52 -7.36
N VAL A 92 -12.22 -10.44 -7.29
CA VAL A 92 -12.96 -9.30 -7.86
C VAL A 92 -14.06 -8.82 -6.91
N LEU A 93 -15.05 -9.66 -6.61
CA LEU A 93 -16.27 -9.20 -5.97
C LEU A 93 -16.05 -8.70 -4.54
N ILE A 94 -15.31 -9.46 -3.72
CA ILE A 94 -15.12 -9.12 -2.30
C ILE A 94 -14.40 -7.79 -2.12
N TYR A 95 -13.49 -7.47 -3.03
CA TYR A 95 -12.78 -6.20 -3.05
C TYR A 95 -13.77 -5.05 -3.28
N VAL A 96 -14.59 -5.14 -4.34
CA VAL A 96 -15.63 -4.15 -4.65
C VAL A 96 -16.64 -4.01 -3.50
N LEU A 97 -17.06 -5.12 -2.90
CA LEU A 97 -18.00 -5.12 -1.77
C LEU A 97 -17.40 -4.45 -0.51
N GLN A 98 -16.08 -4.55 -0.31
CA GLN A 98 -15.43 -4.00 0.87
C GLN A 98 -15.45 -2.47 0.86
N LYS A 99 -15.26 -1.83 -0.32
CA LYS A 99 -15.32 -0.37 -0.49
C LYS A 99 -16.65 0.23 0.02
N PHE A 100 -17.78 -0.46 -0.21
CA PHE A 100 -19.10 0.04 0.22
C PHE A 100 -19.29 0.11 1.75
N LYS A 101 -18.41 -0.49 2.53
CA LYS A 101 -18.46 -0.40 4.00
C LYS A 101 -17.75 0.85 4.53
N TRP A 102 -16.92 1.50 3.71
CA TRP A 102 -16.14 2.65 4.13
C TRP A 102 -17.02 3.88 4.32
N SER A 103 -16.78 4.58 5.42
CA SER A 103 -17.47 5.84 5.70
C SER A 103 -16.93 6.96 4.81
N ASN A 104 -17.83 7.83 4.38
CA ASN A 104 -17.49 9.09 3.72
C ASN A 104 -17.33 10.20 4.76
N ILE A 105 -16.35 11.06 4.57
CA ILE A 105 -16.15 12.25 5.42
C ILE A 105 -16.26 13.49 4.53
N TYR A 106 -17.24 14.33 4.83
CA TYR A 106 -17.48 15.56 4.08
C TYR A 106 -16.78 16.76 4.73
N CYS A 107 -16.12 17.55 3.89
CA CYS A 107 -15.57 18.86 4.22
C CYS A 107 -16.69 19.88 4.42
N LYS A 108 -16.57 20.71 5.46
CA LYS A 108 -17.49 21.83 5.69
C LYS A 108 -16.86 23.16 5.28
N GLU A 109 -15.58 23.33 5.55
CA GLU A 109 -14.85 24.57 5.28
C GLU A 109 -14.10 24.52 3.93
N PRO A 110 -13.93 25.67 3.25
CA PRO A 110 -13.22 25.75 1.97
C PRO A 110 -11.72 25.44 2.07
N GLY A 111 -11.14 25.43 3.28
CA GLY A 111 -9.74 25.06 3.55
C GLY A 111 -9.52 23.63 4.03
N CYS A 112 -10.56 22.78 3.94
CA CYS A 112 -10.51 21.39 4.37
C CYS A 112 -9.47 20.58 3.58
N VAL A 113 -8.71 19.73 4.28
CA VAL A 113 -7.68 18.87 3.68
C VAL A 113 -8.00 17.41 3.96
N LYS A 114 -8.14 16.62 2.90
CA LYS A 114 -8.32 15.17 2.96
C LYS A 114 -6.97 14.47 2.84
N ILE A 115 -6.65 13.64 3.82
CA ILE A 115 -5.37 12.97 3.96
C ILE A 115 -5.59 11.46 3.92
N LEU A 116 -4.96 10.79 2.96
CA LEU A 116 -4.84 9.32 2.94
C LEU A 116 -3.51 8.92 3.59
N LEU A 117 -3.58 8.06 4.60
CA LEU A 117 -2.43 7.57 5.36
C LEU A 117 -2.17 6.12 4.96
N VAL A 118 -0.96 5.84 4.48
CA VAL A 118 -0.51 4.53 4.03
C VAL A 118 0.64 4.10 4.94
N ALA A 119 0.45 3.09 5.79
CA ALA A 119 1.49 2.60 6.68
C ALA A 119 1.93 1.19 6.29
N ASP A 120 3.23 0.93 6.42
CA ASP A 120 3.90 -0.35 6.24
C ASP A 120 3.46 -1.13 4.98
N PRO A 121 3.55 -0.57 3.76
CA PRO A 121 3.32 -1.35 2.54
C PRO A 121 4.18 -2.61 2.44
N GLN A 122 5.45 -2.50 2.87
CA GLN A 122 6.47 -3.54 2.88
C GLN A 122 6.41 -4.41 1.63
N ILE A 123 6.61 -3.78 0.47
CA ILE A 123 6.67 -4.54 -0.77
C ILE A 123 7.84 -5.53 -0.69
N LEU A 124 7.56 -6.79 -1.00
CA LEU A 124 8.47 -7.90 -0.76
C LEU A 124 9.69 -7.84 -1.67
N GLY A 125 10.88 -8.00 -1.10
CA GLY A 125 12.11 -8.01 -1.88
C GLY A 125 12.34 -9.31 -2.67
N LYS A 126 13.57 -9.48 -3.10
CA LYS A 126 14.09 -10.64 -3.83
C LYS A 126 15.40 -11.16 -3.22
N THR A 127 15.91 -10.52 -2.17
CA THR A 127 17.26 -10.79 -1.64
C THR A 127 17.22 -11.96 -0.66
N TYR A 128 16.27 -11.96 0.28
CA TYR A 128 16.24 -12.94 1.36
C TYR A 128 15.30 -14.12 1.09
N ASP A 129 14.18 -13.89 0.39
CA ASP A 129 13.27 -14.96 0.02
C ASP A 129 13.68 -15.61 -1.30
N THR A 130 14.35 -16.76 -1.20
CA THR A 130 14.80 -17.57 -2.35
C THR A 130 13.86 -18.75 -2.66
N HIS A 131 12.65 -18.78 -2.09
CA HIS A 131 11.73 -19.87 -2.35
C HIS A 131 11.20 -19.83 -3.80
N PHE A 132 10.85 -20.99 -4.35
CA PHE A 132 10.35 -21.07 -5.73
C PHE A 132 9.03 -20.29 -5.95
N TYR A 133 8.31 -19.98 -4.87
CA TYR A 133 7.03 -19.27 -4.90
C TYR A 133 7.15 -17.75 -4.68
N THR A 134 8.35 -17.19 -4.47
CA THR A 134 8.54 -15.75 -4.18
C THR A 134 7.96 -14.87 -5.28
N GLY A 135 8.11 -15.26 -6.55
CA GLY A 135 7.49 -14.53 -7.66
C GLY A 135 5.96 -14.47 -7.57
N LEU A 136 5.32 -15.55 -7.12
CA LEU A 136 3.87 -15.59 -6.91
C LEU A 136 3.45 -14.78 -5.67
N ALA A 137 4.25 -14.83 -4.60
CA ALA A 137 4.03 -14.04 -3.39
C ALA A 137 4.10 -12.53 -3.69
N ASN A 138 5.12 -12.10 -4.46
CA ASN A 138 5.27 -10.72 -4.92
C ASN A 138 4.07 -10.31 -5.78
N TYR A 139 3.72 -11.11 -6.78
CA TYR A 139 2.57 -10.83 -7.64
C TYR A 139 1.25 -10.69 -6.86
N ASP A 140 0.98 -11.60 -5.91
CA ASP A 140 -0.25 -11.53 -5.14
C ASP A 140 -0.27 -10.32 -4.20
N SER A 141 0.83 -10.05 -3.50
CA SER A 141 0.97 -8.91 -2.60
C SER A 141 0.85 -7.58 -3.35
N ASP A 142 1.59 -7.42 -4.44
CA ASP A 142 1.61 -6.20 -5.24
C ASP A 142 0.23 -5.90 -5.82
N ARG A 143 -0.45 -6.91 -6.36
CA ARG A 143 -1.81 -6.77 -6.90
C ARG A 143 -2.83 -6.44 -5.81
N TYR A 144 -2.71 -7.07 -4.64
CA TYR A 144 -3.58 -6.80 -3.49
C TYR A 144 -3.45 -5.33 -3.05
N LEU A 145 -2.22 -4.86 -2.88
CA LEU A 145 -1.92 -3.49 -2.49
C LEU A 145 -2.41 -2.49 -3.55
N ALA A 146 -2.10 -2.75 -4.83
CA ALA A 146 -2.45 -1.85 -5.93
C ALA A 146 -3.97 -1.66 -6.04
N TRP A 147 -4.73 -2.75 -5.95
CA TRP A 147 -6.19 -2.71 -6.03
C TRP A 147 -6.78 -1.86 -4.90
N TYR A 148 -6.37 -2.12 -3.66
CA TYR A 148 -6.93 -1.40 -2.52
C TYR A 148 -6.48 0.04 -2.43
N TYR A 149 -5.25 0.33 -2.84
CA TYR A 149 -4.76 1.70 -2.93
C TYR A 149 -5.57 2.50 -3.95
N GLU A 150 -5.79 1.95 -5.15
CA GLU A 150 -6.63 2.59 -6.17
C GLU A 150 -8.02 2.91 -5.64
N GLN A 151 -8.67 1.94 -4.97
CA GLN A 151 -9.98 2.19 -4.38
C GLN A 151 -9.96 3.18 -3.23
N ALA A 152 -8.93 3.16 -2.38
CA ALA A 152 -8.80 4.11 -1.28
C ALA A 152 -8.62 5.53 -1.80
N VAL A 153 -7.80 5.72 -2.84
CA VAL A 153 -7.62 7.00 -3.53
C VAL A 153 -8.92 7.46 -4.18
N GLU A 154 -9.64 6.57 -4.87
CA GLU A 154 -10.92 6.89 -5.52
C GLU A 154 -12.01 7.28 -4.50
N HIS A 155 -12.06 6.58 -3.36
CA HIS A 155 -13.01 6.84 -2.27
C HIS A 155 -12.72 8.15 -1.54
N VAL A 156 -11.45 8.39 -1.20
CA VAL A 156 -11.05 9.57 -0.42
C VAL A 156 -10.95 10.82 -1.27
N GLN A 157 -10.49 10.68 -2.52
CA GLN A 157 -10.04 11.79 -3.37
C GLN A 157 -9.09 12.73 -2.60
N PRO A 158 -7.90 12.24 -2.18
CA PRO A 158 -7.05 12.93 -1.22
C PRO A 158 -6.40 14.19 -1.81
N ASP A 159 -6.16 15.18 -0.95
CA ASP A 159 -5.29 16.33 -1.24
C ASP A 159 -3.83 16.01 -0.88
N VAL A 160 -3.63 15.13 0.11
CA VAL A 160 -2.32 14.66 0.56
C VAL A 160 -2.36 13.15 0.77
N ILE A 161 -1.33 12.45 0.30
CA ILE A 161 -1.10 11.02 0.57
C ILE A 161 0.20 10.93 1.37
N ILE A 162 0.17 10.33 2.55
CA ILE A 162 1.33 10.22 3.44
C ILE A 162 1.67 8.74 3.61
N PHE A 163 2.87 8.37 3.20
CA PHE A 163 3.45 7.05 3.40
C PHE A 163 4.32 7.06 4.66
N LEU A 164 3.89 6.32 5.68
CA LEU A 164 4.42 6.36 7.06
C LEU A 164 5.56 5.36 7.31
N GLY A 165 6.44 5.18 6.33
CA GLY A 165 7.60 4.29 6.43
C GLY A 165 7.30 2.83 6.14
N ASP A 166 8.38 2.05 6.14
CA ASP A 166 8.44 0.64 5.75
C ASP A 166 7.80 0.41 4.38
N LEU A 167 8.29 1.18 3.40
CA LEU A 167 7.81 1.12 2.03
C LEU A 167 8.24 -0.19 1.37
N MET A 168 9.46 -0.62 1.67
CA MET A 168 10.08 -1.85 1.17
C MET A 168 10.49 -2.73 2.34
N ASP A 169 10.31 -4.05 2.19
CA ASP A 169 10.71 -5.04 3.20
C ASP A 169 12.24 -5.17 3.32
N GLU A 170 12.97 -4.89 2.24
CA GLU A 170 14.44 -5.04 2.17
C GLU A 170 15.14 -3.74 1.74
N GLY A 171 14.55 -2.58 2.04
CA GLY A 171 15.10 -1.28 1.61
C GLY A 171 16.51 -1.02 2.15
N THR A 172 16.79 -1.43 3.39
CA THR A 172 18.07 -1.25 4.09
C THR A 172 19.21 -2.02 3.44
N ASP A 173 18.97 -3.27 3.07
CA ASP A 173 20.01 -4.23 2.66
C ASP A 173 20.10 -4.41 1.14
N SER A 174 19.15 -3.84 0.39
CA SER A 174 19.13 -3.93 -1.07
C SER A 174 20.36 -3.30 -1.75
N THR A 175 20.79 -3.93 -2.84
CA THR A 175 21.73 -3.35 -3.81
C THR A 175 21.05 -2.20 -4.56
N GLU A 176 21.82 -1.33 -5.22
CA GLU A 176 21.24 -0.24 -6.03
C GLU A 176 20.29 -0.75 -7.12
N ILE A 177 20.63 -1.86 -7.77
CA ILE A 177 19.82 -2.48 -8.82
C ILE A 177 18.49 -2.98 -8.23
N HIS A 178 18.53 -3.72 -7.13
CA HIS A 178 17.31 -4.21 -6.50
C HIS A 178 16.46 -3.06 -5.95
N PHE A 179 17.07 -2.03 -5.38
CA PHE A 179 16.35 -0.87 -4.90
C PHE A 179 15.63 -0.14 -6.04
N GLU A 180 16.26 0.05 -7.20
CA GLU A 180 15.62 0.66 -8.38
C GLU A 180 14.45 -0.20 -8.90
N GLU A 181 14.59 -1.53 -8.91
CA GLU A 181 13.50 -2.44 -9.23
C GLU A 181 12.34 -2.30 -8.24
N TYR A 182 12.64 -2.28 -6.94
CA TYR A 182 11.63 -2.13 -5.88
C TYR A 182 10.95 -0.77 -5.97
N TYR A 183 11.69 0.31 -6.22
CA TYR A 183 11.14 1.64 -6.40
C TYR A 183 10.21 1.73 -7.62
N THR A 184 10.61 1.15 -8.75
CA THR A 184 9.77 1.09 -9.96
C THR A 184 8.49 0.31 -9.69
N ARG A 185 8.59 -0.83 -8.99
CA ARG A 185 7.43 -1.65 -8.62
C ARG A 185 6.53 -0.92 -7.62
N PHE A 186 7.12 -0.23 -6.65
CA PHE A 186 6.40 0.60 -5.69
C PHE A 186 5.57 1.67 -6.41
N GLY A 187 6.15 2.39 -7.37
CA GLY A 187 5.44 3.39 -8.17
C GLY A 187 4.32 2.81 -9.05
N ALA A 188 4.42 1.54 -9.46
CA ALA A 188 3.35 0.85 -10.18
C ALA A 188 2.19 0.42 -9.26
N ILE A 189 2.49 0.07 -8.00
CA ILE A 189 1.49 -0.30 -6.99
C ILE A 189 0.80 0.95 -6.42
N PHE A 190 1.59 1.99 -6.17
CA PHE A 190 1.17 3.24 -5.55
C PHE A 190 1.40 4.43 -6.50
N PRO A 191 0.69 4.49 -7.64
CA PRO A 191 0.86 5.59 -8.59
C PRO A 191 0.56 6.95 -7.94
N THR A 192 1.28 7.96 -8.38
CA THR A 192 1.05 9.34 -7.94
C THR A 192 -0.30 9.83 -8.45
N HIS A 193 -1.02 10.55 -7.60
CA HIS A 193 -2.30 11.14 -7.98
C HIS A 193 -2.07 12.53 -8.60
N PRO A 194 -2.76 12.91 -9.70
CA PRO A 194 -2.49 14.17 -10.40
C PRO A 194 -2.60 15.43 -9.55
N THR A 195 -3.48 15.40 -8.53
CA THR A 195 -3.77 16.56 -7.68
C THR A 195 -3.32 16.39 -6.24
N ALA A 196 -2.99 15.17 -5.81
CA ALA A 196 -2.61 14.93 -4.42
C ALA A 196 -1.09 15.05 -4.25
N ARG A 197 -0.66 15.66 -3.16
CA ARG A 197 0.76 15.67 -2.79
C ARG A 197 1.13 14.38 -2.08
N SER A 198 2.08 13.63 -2.62
CA SER A 198 2.66 12.47 -1.92
C SER A 198 3.80 12.91 -0.98
N ILE A 199 3.77 12.39 0.24
CA ILE A 199 4.80 12.56 1.28
C ILE A 199 5.30 11.18 1.69
N TYR A 200 6.61 11.02 1.77
CA TYR A 200 7.26 9.77 2.14
C TYR A 200 8.21 10.03 3.31
N ILE A 201 8.06 9.25 4.37
CA ILE A 201 9.05 9.14 5.45
C ILE A 201 9.59 7.71 5.49
N PRO A 202 10.84 7.49 5.94
CA PRO A 202 11.41 6.15 6.00
C PRO A 202 10.97 5.42 7.27
N GLY A 203 10.82 4.10 7.16
CA GLY A 203 10.80 3.18 8.31
C GLY A 203 12.12 2.44 8.47
N ASP A 204 12.20 1.56 9.46
CA ASP A 204 13.43 0.84 9.76
C ASP A 204 13.78 -0.24 8.71
N ASN A 205 12.79 -0.82 8.02
CA ASN A 205 13.06 -1.71 6.89
C ASN A 205 13.59 -0.95 5.65
N ASP A 206 13.40 0.37 5.61
CA ASP A 206 13.91 1.22 4.53
C ASP A 206 15.36 1.69 4.74
N ILE A 207 15.77 1.98 5.99
CA ILE A 207 17.05 2.63 6.31
C ILE A 207 17.87 1.98 7.45
N GLY A 208 17.32 0.98 8.12
CA GLY A 208 17.86 0.30 9.30
C GLY A 208 17.60 1.08 10.58
N GLY A 209 18.14 0.60 11.70
CA GLY A 209 18.06 1.30 12.99
C GLY A 209 17.05 0.73 13.98
N GLU A 210 16.44 -0.41 13.70
CA GLU A 210 15.66 -1.16 14.69
C GLU A 210 16.52 -2.20 15.43
N GLY A 211 16.32 -2.29 16.76
CA GLY A 211 16.91 -3.32 17.60
C GLY A 211 18.44 -3.32 17.56
N ARG A 212 19.03 -4.37 16.98
CA ARG A 212 20.49 -4.53 16.83
C ARG A 212 21.01 -4.13 15.45
N GLN A 213 20.14 -3.82 14.50
CA GLN A 213 20.55 -3.41 13.16
C GLN A 213 20.96 -1.93 13.22
N PRO A 214 22.22 -1.60 12.91
CA PRO A 214 22.65 -0.20 12.89
C PRO A 214 21.96 0.53 11.74
N LEU A 215 21.71 1.82 11.94
CA LEU A 215 21.31 2.72 10.86
C LEU A 215 22.32 2.61 9.69
N ASN A 216 21.83 2.41 8.47
CA ASN A 216 22.66 2.34 7.28
C ASN A 216 22.73 3.71 6.58
N PRO A 217 23.87 4.42 6.62
CA PRO A 217 23.98 5.75 6.02
C PRO A 217 23.79 5.75 4.48
N LYS A 218 24.10 4.63 3.80
CA LYS A 218 23.87 4.50 2.36
C LYS A 218 22.39 4.37 2.06
N ALA A 219 21.69 3.47 2.75
CA ALA A 219 20.24 3.30 2.60
C ALA A 219 19.48 4.61 2.90
N LYS A 220 19.84 5.30 3.98
CA LYS A 220 19.29 6.63 4.32
C LYS A 220 19.46 7.65 3.19
N ARG A 221 20.66 7.77 2.60
CA ARG A 221 20.90 8.69 1.48
C ARG A 221 20.12 8.29 0.23
N ARG A 222 20.05 6.99 -0.06
CA ARG A 222 19.30 6.45 -1.19
C ARG A 222 17.81 6.72 -1.06
N PHE A 223 17.22 6.46 0.11
CA PHE A 223 15.82 6.78 0.41
C PHE A 223 15.52 8.26 0.16
N ARG A 224 16.35 9.16 0.70
CA ARG A 224 16.24 10.62 0.47
C ARG A 224 16.22 11.00 -1.00
N GLN A 225 17.08 10.38 -1.81
CA GLN A 225 17.20 10.69 -3.23
C GLN A 225 15.97 10.21 -4.02
N TYR A 226 15.52 8.98 -3.80
CA TYR A 226 14.42 8.38 -4.56
C TYR A 226 13.05 8.91 -4.15
N PHE A 227 12.84 9.14 -2.85
CA PHE A 227 11.55 9.57 -2.30
C PHE A 227 11.47 11.07 -1.97
N SER A 228 12.54 11.83 -2.21
CA SER A 228 12.60 13.26 -1.93
C SER A 228 12.17 13.60 -0.50
N GLU A 229 12.64 12.83 0.49
CA GLU A 229 12.34 13.04 1.91
C GLU A 229 12.74 14.47 2.34
N ARG A 230 11.86 15.14 3.10
CA ARG A 230 12.08 16.50 3.61
C ARG A 230 11.82 16.54 5.12
N PRO A 231 12.34 17.55 5.82
CA PRO A 231 12.06 17.74 7.25
C PRO A 231 10.65 18.30 7.51
N ALA A 232 10.03 18.97 6.53
CA ALA A 232 8.68 19.51 6.62
C ALA A 232 8.06 19.77 5.23
N TRP A 233 6.72 19.85 5.19
CA TRP A 233 5.92 20.20 4.03
C TRP A 233 4.83 21.20 4.43
N VAL A 234 4.87 22.39 3.82
CA VAL A 234 3.79 23.38 3.91
C VAL A 234 2.71 23.00 2.92
N VAL A 235 1.59 22.45 3.39
CA VAL A 235 0.50 21.97 2.52
C VAL A 235 -0.27 23.16 1.95
N ASN A 236 -0.73 24.04 2.85
CA ASN A 236 -1.36 25.31 2.55
C ASN A 236 -1.12 26.28 3.73
N ASP A 237 -1.74 27.46 3.71
CA ASP A 237 -1.57 28.48 4.76
C ASP A 237 -2.04 28.01 6.15
N ASN A 238 -2.92 27.01 6.20
CA ASN A 238 -3.56 26.51 7.41
C ASN A 238 -3.00 25.15 7.88
N LEU A 239 -2.08 24.53 7.15
CA LEU A 239 -1.59 23.18 7.45
C LEU A 239 -0.11 22.98 7.09
N THR A 240 0.68 22.57 8.08
CA THR A 240 2.05 22.10 7.90
C THR A 240 2.22 20.69 8.46
N ILE A 241 2.97 19.86 7.74
CA ILE A 241 3.36 18.51 8.16
C ILE A 241 4.86 18.50 8.45
N TYR A 242 5.28 17.98 9.60
CA TYR A 242 6.68 17.82 10.00
C TYR A 242 7.07 16.35 10.05
N ASN A 243 8.22 16.04 9.46
CA ASN A 243 8.85 14.73 9.59
C ASN A 243 9.61 14.68 10.92
N ILE A 244 9.15 13.82 11.82
CA ILE A 244 9.76 13.58 13.13
C ILE A 244 10.38 12.19 13.09
N ASN A 245 11.63 12.11 12.63
CA ASN A 245 12.27 10.84 12.38
C ASN A 245 12.92 10.29 13.66
N ARG A 246 12.20 9.41 14.35
CA ARG A 246 12.66 8.72 15.57
C ARG A 246 13.83 7.77 15.35
N ILE A 247 14.02 7.24 14.14
CA ILE A 247 15.09 6.29 13.81
C ILE A 247 16.43 7.03 13.70
N THR A 248 16.44 8.15 12.99
CA THR A 248 17.65 8.94 12.75
C THR A 248 17.88 10.06 13.76
N LEU A 249 16.90 10.30 14.64
CA LEU A 249 16.83 11.43 15.57
C LEU A 249 16.91 12.79 14.86
N GLU A 250 16.34 12.88 13.66
CA GLU A 250 16.25 14.12 12.89
C GLU A 250 14.85 14.75 12.99
N MET A 251 14.83 16.07 13.17
CA MET A 251 13.62 16.89 13.20
C MET A 251 13.94 18.31 12.76
N THR A 252 12.92 19.09 12.41
CA THR A 252 13.05 20.56 12.36
C THR A 252 13.12 21.10 13.79
N LEU A 253 14.14 21.89 14.13
CA LEU A 253 14.26 22.43 15.49
C LEU A 253 13.39 23.66 15.74
N ASN A 254 13.20 24.51 14.73
CA ASN A 254 12.39 25.73 14.79
C ASN A 254 11.71 25.97 13.44
N ASP A 255 10.47 26.46 13.44
CA ASP A 255 9.81 27.00 12.24
C ASP A 255 9.66 28.51 12.39
N PRO A 256 10.30 29.33 11.53
CA PRO A 256 10.21 30.79 11.61
C PRO A 256 8.78 31.32 11.45
N ARG A 257 7.83 30.53 10.92
CA ARG A 257 6.42 30.92 10.79
C ARG A 257 5.64 30.83 12.09
N MET A 258 6.21 30.18 13.12
CA MET A 258 5.61 30.11 14.45
C MET A 258 5.80 31.39 15.25
N VAL A 259 6.63 32.31 14.79
CA VAL A 259 6.95 33.55 15.50
C VAL A 259 6.73 34.73 14.54
N ASP A 260 6.07 35.79 15.01
CA ASP A 260 5.92 37.00 14.19
C ASP A 260 7.13 37.95 14.29
N ALA A 261 7.07 39.07 13.59
CA ALA A 261 8.15 40.07 13.57
C ALA A 261 8.46 40.68 14.95
N THR A 262 7.55 40.54 15.93
CA THR A 262 7.73 41.04 17.30
C THR A 262 8.32 39.99 18.24
N GLY A 263 8.48 38.74 17.77
CA GLY A 263 8.90 37.63 18.62
C GLY A 263 7.75 36.93 19.34
N ALA A 264 6.49 37.30 19.07
CA ALA A 264 5.33 36.65 19.69
C ALA A 264 5.06 35.28 19.05
N ASP A 265 4.64 34.31 19.87
CA ASP A 265 4.22 32.99 19.39
C ASP A 265 2.87 33.10 18.68
N THR A 266 2.88 32.72 17.41
CA THR A 266 1.72 32.77 16.52
C THR A 266 1.48 31.45 15.84
N SER A 267 1.96 30.37 16.45
CA SER A 267 1.78 29.01 15.93
C SER A 267 0.31 28.63 15.78
N ASP A 268 -0.59 29.14 16.62
CA ASP A 268 -2.03 28.84 16.60
C ASP A 268 -2.77 29.23 15.29
N ARG A 269 -2.12 29.93 14.36
CA ARG A 269 -2.70 30.30 13.06
C ARG A 269 -2.85 29.12 12.09
N TYR A 270 -2.14 28.02 12.28
CA TYR A 270 -2.16 26.86 11.38
C TYR A 270 -2.01 25.55 12.13
N VAL A 271 -2.59 24.48 11.57
CA VAL A 271 -2.49 23.12 12.09
C VAL A 271 -1.10 22.55 11.80
N ARG A 272 -0.52 21.88 12.79
CA ARG A 272 0.80 21.25 12.73
C ARG A 272 0.63 19.75 12.96
N ILE A 273 0.92 18.97 11.93
CA ILE A 273 0.87 17.52 11.98
C ILE A 273 2.30 17.00 12.09
N PHE A 274 2.54 16.10 13.04
CA PHE A 274 3.74 15.27 13.03
C PHE A 274 3.46 13.97 12.27
N VAL A 275 4.43 13.56 11.47
CA VAL A 275 4.49 12.22 10.89
C VAL A 275 5.78 11.56 11.32
N SER A 276 5.69 10.32 11.79
CA SER A 276 6.82 9.50 12.21
C SER A 276 6.54 8.06 11.82
N HIS A 277 7.57 7.26 11.52
CA HIS A 277 7.35 5.82 11.35
C HIS A 277 7.11 5.17 12.71
N MET A 278 8.09 5.29 13.62
CA MET A 278 7.96 4.80 14.99
C MET A 278 7.10 5.74 15.85
N PRO A 279 6.25 5.22 16.75
CA PRO A 279 5.45 6.04 17.66
C PRO A 279 6.29 7.04 18.45
N VAL A 280 5.86 8.30 18.48
CA VAL A 280 6.60 9.41 19.10
C VAL A 280 6.40 9.42 20.61
N LEU A 281 5.21 9.08 21.09
CA LEU A 281 4.83 9.12 22.50
C LEU A 281 5.12 7.83 23.27
N ASP A 282 5.27 6.68 22.60
CA ASP A 282 5.36 5.36 23.24
C ASP A 282 6.56 5.23 24.21
N VAL A 283 7.74 5.62 23.75
CA VAL A 283 8.96 5.69 24.57
C VAL A 283 9.51 7.12 24.50
N PRO A 284 9.01 8.04 25.33
CA PRO A 284 9.39 9.45 25.26
C PRO A 284 10.84 9.62 25.72
N SER A 285 11.62 10.32 24.90
CA SER A 285 13.03 10.65 25.17
C SER A 285 13.24 12.15 25.08
N THR A 286 14.45 12.64 25.35
CA THR A 286 14.81 14.06 25.15
C THR A 286 14.42 14.54 23.76
N PHE A 287 14.60 13.71 22.73
CA PHE A 287 14.15 13.98 21.37
C PHE A 287 12.63 14.26 21.30
N THR A 288 11.80 13.41 21.91
CA THR A 288 10.34 13.61 21.95
C THR A 288 9.98 14.92 22.63
N TYR A 289 10.56 15.21 23.80
CA TYR A 289 10.28 16.44 24.54
C TYR A 289 10.70 17.69 23.76
N THR A 290 11.86 17.67 23.12
CA THR A 290 12.35 18.79 22.28
C THR A 290 11.43 19.02 21.08
N ALA A 291 11.02 17.96 20.37
CA ALA A 291 10.12 18.08 19.22
C ALA A 291 8.77 18.71 19.61
N ILE A 292 8.13 18.17 20.66
CA ILE A 292 6.83 18.65 21.14
C ILE A 292 6.93 20.08 21.64
N HIS A 293 7.97 20.40 22.40
CA HIS A 293 8.17 21.74 22.95
C HIS A 293 8.34 22.80 21.86
N ASN A 294 9.18 22.50 20.87
CA ASN A 294 9.56 23.50 19.86
C ASN A 294 8.52 23.66 18.74
N LEU A 295 7.86 22.58 18.32
CA LEU A 295 6.94 22.61 17.17
C LEU A 295 5.46 22.49 17.55
N LYS A 296 5.13 22.16 18.80
CA LYS A 296 3.76 22.18 19.36
C LYS A 296 2.72 21.48 18.45
N PRO A 297 2.84 20.17 18.17
CA PRO A 297 1.95 19.48 17.23
C PRO A 297 0.49 19.48 17.73
N ASN A 298 -0.45 19.57 16.79
CA ASN A 298 -1.88 19.36 17.08
C ASN A 298 -2.25 17.88 17.01
N VAL A 299 -1.62 17.12 16.10
CA VAL A 299 -1.81 15.67 15.97
C VAL A 299 -0.54 15.01 15.45
N ILE A 300 -0.33 13.76 15.84
CA ILE A 300 0.77 12.89 15.41
C ILE A 300 0.17 11.67 14.69
N PHE A 301 0.68 11.35 13.51
CA PHE A 301 0.38 10.08 12.82
C PHE A 301 1.63 9.23 12.75
N SER A 302 1.52 7.98 13.20
CA SER A 302 2.62 7.01 13.21
C SER A 302 2.23 5.65 12.62
N GLY A 303 3.21 4.85 12.20
CA GLY A 303 3.04 3.49 11.68
C GLY A 303 3.67 2.45 12.60
N HIS A 304 4.43 1.51 12.02
CA HIS A 304 5.34 0.56 12.69
C HIS A 304 4.69 -0.53 13.56
N LEU A 305 3.67 -0.22 14.37
CA LEU A 305 3.04 -1.22 15.24
C LEU A 305 2.01 -2.11 14.51
N HIS A 306 1.76 -1.84 13.23
CA HIS A 306 0.82 -2.58 12.37
C HIS A 306 -0.62 -2.68 12.92
N VAL A 307 -1.01 -1.81 13.86
CA VAL A 307 -2.28 -1.88 14.57
C VAL A 307 -2.92 -0.50 14.68
N SER A 308 -4.24 -0.42 14.50
CA SER A 308 -4.98 0.84 14.62
C SER A 308 -5.25 1.18 16.09
N GLN A 309 -4.54 2.17 16.62
CA GLN A 309 -4.65 2.61 18.01
C GLN A 309 -4.48 4.12 18.12
N TYR A 310 -4.83 4.69 19.27
CA TYR A 310 -4.56 6.09 19.55
C TYR A 310 -4.23 6.31 21.03
N ALA A 311 -3.50 7.39 21.29
CA ALA A 311 -3.27 7.91 22.63
C ALA A 311 -3.66 9.38 22.67
N GLN A 312 -4.36 9.77 23.74
CA GLN A 312 -4.64 11.16 24.07
C GLN A 312 -4.11 11.43 25.47
N ILE A 313 -3.16 12.35 25.60
CA ILE A 313 -2.47 12.59 26.87
C ILE A 313 -1.97 14.02 27.01
N HIS A 314 -2.02 14.54 28.23
CA HIS A 314 -1.41 15.82 28.58
C HIS A 314 0.11 15.78 28.40
N ARG A 315 0.72 16.83 27.81
CA ARG A 315 2.16 16.88 27.52
C ARG A 315 3.10 16.70 28.72
N SER A 316 2.63 16.98 29.93
CA SER A 316 3.40 16.79 31.17
C SER A 316 3.43 15.34 31.66
N ARG A 317 2.57 14.46 31.12
CA ARG A 317 2.37 13.08 31.57
C ARG A 317 2.84 12.03 30.55
N LEU A 318 3.73 12.37 29.62
CA LEU A 318 4.15 11.46 28.53
C LEU A 318 4.64 10.09 29.02
N LYS A 319 5.24 10.02 30.21
CA LYS A 319 5.72 8.76 30.82
C LYS A 319 4.62 7.75 31.15
N THR A 320 3.35 8.18 31.15
CA THR A 320 2.19 7.33 31.46
C THR A 320 1.27 7.16 30.25
N VAL A 321 1.78 7.35 29.04
CA VAL A 321 0.98 7.15 27.82
C VAL A 321 0.41 5.74 27.78
N ARG A 322 -0.84 5.63 27.32
CA ARG A 322 -1.51 4.34 27.11
C ARG A 322 -2.28 4.42 25.80
N TYR A 323 -1.91 3.54 24.87
CA TYR A 323 -2.64 3.39 23.62
C TYR A 323 -3.93 2.61 23.84
N ARG A 324 -4.99 3.06 23.17
CA ARG A 324 -6.30 2.43 23.14
C ARG A 324 -6.63 1.98 21.72
N PRO A 325 -7.32 0.84 21.54
CA PRO A 325 -7.82 0.42 20.24
C PRO A 325 -8.63 1.53 19.56
N LEU A 326 -8.34 1.79 18.29
CA LEU A 326 -9.11 2.71 17.44
C LEU A 326 -9.72 1.93 16.28
N SER A 327 -11.05 1.93 16.16
CA SER A 327 -11.77 1.22 15.09
C SER A 327 -11.55 -0.30 15.02
N GLN A 328 -11.08 -0.94 16.10
CA GLN A 328 -10.86 -2.41 16.12
C GLN A 328 -12.11 -3.22 16.44
N ASP A 329 -13.11 -2.63 17.11
CA ASP A 329 -14.38 -3.31 17.35
C ASP A 329 -15.17 -3.40 16.03
N LYS A 330 -15.52 -4.61 15.62
CA LYS A 330 -16.27 -4.91 14.40
C LYS A 330 -17.58 -4.12 14.27
N ARG A 331 -18.23 -3.77 15.39
CA ARG A 331 -19.48 -2.98 15.37
C ARG A 331 -19.25 -1.50 15.06
N THR A 332 -18.06 -1.00 15.38
CA THR A 332 -17.69 0.42 15.21
C THR A 332 -16.50 0.60 14.26
N ALA A 333 -16.13 -0.44 13.52
CA ALA A 333 -14.94 -0.48 12.68
C ALA A 333 -14.89 0.62 11.62
N TYR A 334 -16.07 0.99 11.09
CA TYR A 334 -16.21 2.03 10.07
C TYR A 334 -16.70 3.36 10.65
N LYS A 335 -16.76 3.51 11.98
CA LYS A 335 -17.16 4.76 12.61
C LYS A 335 -16.15 5.87 12.27
N VAL A 336 -16.67 7.07 12.03
CA VAL A 336 -15.85 8.29 11.95
C VAL A 336 -15.66 8.82 13.36
N HIS A 337 -14.40 8.89 13.79
CA HIS A 337 -14.01 9.52 15.05
C HIS A 337 -13.76 10.99 14.80
N THR A 338 -14.11 11.84 15.77
CA THR A 338 -13.92 13.28 15.69
C THR A 338 -13.11 13.72 16.88
N PHE A 339 -12.04 14.46 16.62
CA PHE A 339 -11.13 15.02 17.61
C PHE A 339 -11.05 16.54 17.39
N ASP A 340 -10.97 17.28 18.50
CA ASP A 340 -10.71 18.71 18.45
C ASP A 340 -9.20 18.93 18.46
N LEU A 341 -8.70 19.65 17.46
CA LEU A 341 -7.31 20.06 17.28
C LEU A 341 -7.06 21.49 17.76
N SER A 342 -8.06 22.18 18.30
CA SER A 342 -7.89 23.48 18.91
C SER A 342 -6.73 23.41 19.92
N TYR A 343 -5.70 24.21 19.67
CA TYR A 343 -4.55 24.26 20.57
C TYR A 343 -4.97 25.04 21.80
N HIS A 344 -5.57 24.36 22.76
CA HIS A 344 -5.84 24.94 24.06
C HIS A 344 -4.54 24.99 24.85
N GLN A 345 -3.93 26.18 24.92
CA GLN A 345 -2.77 26.44 25.79
C GLN A 345 -2.98 25.94 27.23
N ASP A 346 -4.25 25.88 27.67
CA ASP A 346 -4.68 25.41 28.97
C ASP A 346 -4.71 23.87 29.10
N THR A 347 -5.09 23.12 28.06
CA THR A 347 -5.23 21.66 28.14
C THR A 347 -3.96 20.92 27.74
N GLN A 348 -3.15 21.48 26.84
CA GLN A 348 -1.85 20.93 26.43
C GLN A 348 -1.88 19.44 26.09
N GLU A 349 -3.01 18.97 25.55
CA GLU A 349 -3.19 17.57 25.18
C GLU A 349 -2.52 17.29 23.84
N LEU A 350 -1.97 16.08 23.74
CA LEU A 350 -1.40 15.53 22.53
C LEU A 350 -2.27 14.36 22.08
N LEU A 351 -2.48 14.29 20.78
CA LEU A 351 -3.13 13.17 20.10
C LEU A 351 -2.12 12.48 19.20
N GLU A 352 -1.88 11.19 19.42
CA GLU A 352 -1.16 10.33 18.50
C GLU A 352 -2.07 9.21 18.01
N ILE A 353 -2.14 9.04 16.70
CA ILE A 353 -2.88 7.97 16.02
C ILE A 353 -1.88 7.06 15.32
N ILE A 354 -1.90 5.78 15.70
CA ILE A 354 -1.16 4.72 15.04
C ILE A 354 -2.02 4.16 13.92
N VAL A 355 -1.54 4.29 12.70
CA VAL A 355 -2.19 3.84 11.47
C VAL A 355 -1.89 2.35 11.28
N PRO A 356 -2.90 1.51 11.00
CA PRO A 356 -2.65 0.08 10.76
C PRO A 356 -1.87 -0.11 9.47
N THR A 357 -1.14 -1.22 9.35
CA THR A 357 -0.51 -1.60 8.09
C THR A 357 -1.57 -1.85 7.01
N CYS A 358 -1.23 -1.48 5.77
CA CYS A 358 -2.02 -1.83 4.59
C CYS A 358 -1.67 -3.21 4.01
N SER A 359 -0.58 -3.82 4.48
CA SER A 359 -0.04 -5.07 3.94
C SER A 359 -0.44 -6.28 4.76
N TYR A 360 -1.06 -7.27 4.11
CA TYR A 360 -1.36 -8.54 4.77
C TYR A 360 -0.10 -9.37 5.07
N ARG A 361 1.06 -8.98 4.53
CA ARG A 361 2.33 -9.68 4.73
C ARG A 361 2.89 -9.53 6.14
N MET A 362 2.39 -8.57 6.92
CA MET A 362 2.74 -8.39 8.34
C MET A 362 2.05 -9.35 9.28
N SER A 363 1.34 -10.35 8.74
CA SER A 363 0.72 -11.44 9.51
C SER A 363 -0.27 -10.98 10.60
N VAL A 364 -0.74 -9.74 10.49
CA VAL A 364 -1.82 -9.20 11.31
C VAL A 364 -3.15 -9.33 10.55
N PRO A 365 -4.25 -9.68 11.24
CA PRO A 365 -5.52 -9.95 10.57
C PRO A 365 -6.25 -8.68 10.12
N ASP A 366 -6.05 -7.56 10.81
CA ASP A 366 -6.80 -6.33 10.59
C ASP A 366 -5.88 -5.28 9.97
N ILE A 367 -6.08 -5.05 8.67
CA ILE A 367 -5.23 -4.21 7.82
C ILE A 367 -6.06 -3.19 7.05
N GLY A 368 -5.51 -2.01 6.81
CA GLY A 368 -6.27 -0.91 6.24
C GLY A 368 -5.44 0.32 5.91
N TYR A 369 -6.15 1.37 5.51
CA TYR A 369 -5.58 2.70 5.30
C TYR A 369 -6.19 3.66 6.32
N GLY A 370 -5.40 4.60 6.82
CA GLY A 370 -5.95 5.70 7.61
C GLY A 370 -6.58 6.74 6.69
N TYR A 371 -7.77 7.23 7.03
CA TYR A 371 -8.41 8.34 6.33
C TYR A 371 -8.69 9.45 7.33
N ALA A 372 -7.95 10.56 7.18
CA ALA A 372 -8.07 11.75 8.00
C ALA A 372 -8.60 12.92 7.18
N VAL A 373 -9.42 13.77 7.81
CA VAL A 373 -9.86 15.04 7.26
C VAL A 373 -9.64 16.12 8.30
N VAL A 374 -8.84 17.13 7.94
CA VAL A 374 -8.62 18.33 8.74
C VAL A 374 -9.53 19.41 8.19
N ASP A 375 -10.51 19.82 8.99
CA ASP A 375 -11.58 20.75 8.62
C ASP A 375 -11.59 21.86 9.70
N GLY A 376 -10.85 22.94 9.44
CA GLY A 376 -10.52 23.96 10.44
C GLY A 376 -9.69 23.37 11.59
N THR A 377 -10.21 23.46 12.81
CA THR A 377 -9.61 22.82 14.00
C THR A 377 -10.19 21.44 14.29
N THR A 378 -11.04 20.88 13.42
CA THR A 378 -11.60 19.54 13.66
C THR A 378 -10.86 18.49 12.85
N LEU A 379 -10.40 17.43 13.52
CA LEU A 379 -9.91 16.22 12.87
C LEU A 379 -10.99 15.15 12.86
N LYS A 380 -11.37 14.69 11.67
CA LYS A 380 -12.19 13.49 11.50
C LYS A 380 -11.29 12.35 11.02
N TYR A 381 -11.37 11.19 11.65
CA TYR A 381 -10.55 10.03 11.30
C TYR A 381 -11.37 8.74 11.22
N THR A 382 -11.08 7.91 10.23
CA THR A 382 -11.58 6.53 10.16
C THR A 382 -10.55 5.62 9.52
N VAL A 383 -10.79 4.31 9.57
CA VAL A 383 -9.93 3.31 8.93
C VAL A 383 -10.68 2.67 7.77
N LEU A 384 -10.06 2.69 6.60
CA LEU A 384 -10.52 1.99 5.40
C LEU A 384 -10.06 0.54 5.49
N TRP A 385 -10.74 -0.25 6.31
CA TRP A 385 -10.41 -1.67 6.51
C TRP A 385 -10.50 -2.43 5.18
N THR A 386 -9.50 -3.27 4.92
CA THR A 386 -9.47 -4.13 3.73
C THR A 386 -9.87 -5.57 4.08
N THR A 387 -9.94 -6.45 3.08
CA THR A 387 -10.27 -7.86 3.29
C THR A 387 -9.13 -8.65 3.91
N ARG A 388 -9.46 -9.71 4.64
CA ARG A 388 -8.44 -10.60 5.20
C ARG A 388 -7.95 -11.58 4.14
N ARG A 389 -6.85 -11.24 3.44
CA ARG A 389 -6.32 -12.04 2.30
C ARG A 389 -6.04 -13.49 2.68
N PHE A 390 -5.55 -13.77 3.88
CA PHE A 390 -5.28 -15.15 4.31
C PHE A 390 -6.52 -16.06 4.30
N TYR A 391 -7.72 -15.57 4.61
CA TYR A 391 -8.93 -16.40 4.51
C TYR A 391 -9.28 -16.75 3.06
N GLN A 392 -9.00 -15.84 2.12
CA GLN A 392 -9.16 -16.10 0.69
C GLN A 392 -8.17 -17.17 0.24
N LEU A 393 -6.90 -17.05 0.63
CA LEU A 393 -5.86 -18.05 0.33
C LEU A 393 -6.18 -19.42 0.92
N ILE A 394 -6.62 -19.48 2.19
CA ILE A 394 -7.05 -20.72 2.84
C ILE A 394 -8.23 -21.37 2.08
N SER A 395 -9.19 -20.56 1.60
CA SER A 395 -10.31 -21.09 0.82
C SER A 395 -9.88 -21.78 -0.48
N TYR A 396 -8.81 -21.29 -1.13
CA TYR A 396 -8.22 -21.95 -2.29
C TYR A 396 -7.54 -23.26 -1.93
N VAL A 397 -6.81 -23.30 -0.81
CA VAL A 397 -6.18 -24.53 -0.34
C VAL A 397 -7.24 -25.61 -0.07
N ILE A 398 -8.34 -25.24 0.60
CA ILE A 398 -9.44 -26.15 0.91
C ILE A 398 -10.08 -26.70 -0.37
N ILE A 399 -10.45 -25.84 -1.34
CA ILE A 399 -11.12 -26.31 -2.56
C ILE A 399 -10.23 -27.17 -3.45
N CYS A 400 -8.92 -26.92 -3.44
CA CYS A 400 -7.94 -27.72 -4.17
C CYS A 400 -7.63 -29.06 -3.48
N ALA A 401 -7.70 -29.13 -2.14
CA ALA A 401 -7.44 -30.35 -1.39
C ALA A 401 -8.50 -31.45 -1.61
N VAL A 402 -9.77 -31.07 -1.85
CA VAL A 402 -10.89 -32.01 -2.05
C VAL A 402 -10.64 -33.03 -3.18
N PRO A 403 -10.37 -32.63 -4.44
CA PRO A 403 -10.12 -33.59 -5.52
C PRO A 403 -8.85 -34.41 -5.30
N ILE A 404 -7.83 -33.84 -4.68
CA ILE A 404 -6.58 -34.54 -4.35
C ILE A 404 -6.88 -35.66 -3.34
N GLY A 405 -7.61 -35.34 -2.26
CA GLY A 405 -8.02 -36.33 -1.26
C GLY A 405 -8.88 -37.45 -1.86
N LEU A 406 -9.85 -37.12 -2.72
CA LEU A 406 -10.65 -38.12 -3.43
C LEU A 406 -9.80 -39.00 -4.36
N GLY A 407 -8.81 -38.43 -5.03
CA GLY A 407 -7.87 -39.16 -5.87
C GLY A 407 -7.00 -40.13 -5.06
N VAL A 408 -6.47 -39.69 -3.93
CA VAL A 408 -5.71 -40.54 -3.00
C VAL A 408 -6.58 -41.69 -2.48
N LEU A 409 -7.81 -41.40 -2.03
CA LEU A 409 -8.75 -42.43 -1.58
C LEU A 409 -9.08 -43.45 -2.67
N TYR A 410 -9.25 -43.00 -3.92
CA TYR A 410 -9.49 -43.89 -5.05
C TYR A 410 -8.30 -44.81 -5.34
N VAL A 411 -7.07 -44.27 -5.29
CA VAL A 411 -5.85 -45.07 -5.45
C VAL A 411 -5.71 -46.08 -4.31
N LEU A 412 -5.91 -45.66 -3.06
CA LEU A 412 -5.88 -46.55 -1.90
C LEU A 412 -6.95 -47.66 -2.01
N TYR A 413 -8.17 -47.32 -2.39
CA TYR A 413 -9.23 -48.29 -2.64
C TYR A 413 -8.84 -49.30 -3.72
N LYS A 414 -8.25 -48.84 -4.83
CA LYS A 414 -7.76 -49.71 -5.91
C LYS A 414 -6.64 -50.63 -5.42
N CYS A 415 -5.64 -50.11 -4.71
CA CYS A 415 -4.55 -50.89 -4.13
C CYS A 415 -5.07 -51.96 -3.16
N MET A 416 -6.00 -51.60 -2.26
CA MET A 416 -6.62 -52.56 -1.33
C MET A 416 -7.41 -53.63 -2.07
N ARG A 417 -8.19 -53.25 -3.10
CA ARG A 417 -8.94 -54.21 -3.91
C ARG A 417 -8.01 -55.20 -4.61
N GLU A 418 -6.88 -54.75 -5.16
CA GLU A 418 -5.90 -55.61 -5.83
C GLU A 418 -5.15 -56.53 -4.85
N HIS A 419 -4.84 -56.06 -3.63
CA HIS A 419 -4.13 -56.85 -2.60
C HIS A 419 -5.04 -57.76 -1.76
N CYS A 420 -6.33 -57.43 -1.61
CA CYS A 420 -7.29 -58.27 -0.89
C CYS A 420 -7.94 -59.35 -1.77
N THR A 421 -7.75 -59.31 -3.10
CA THR A 421 -8.11 -60.45 -3.97
C THR A 421 -7.01 -61.50 -3.97
N CYS A 422 -6.89 -62.27 -2.89
CA CYS A 422 -6.33 -63.62 -2.97
C CYS A 422 -7.23 -64.45 -3.89
N ARG A 423 -6.86 -64.63 -5.16
CA ARG A 423 -7.52 -65.61 -6.02
C ARG A 423 -7.35 -66.99 -5.37
N PRO A 424 -8.42 -67.73 -5.04
CA PRO A 424 -8.27 -69.13 -4.71
C PRO A 424 -7.68 -69.83 -5.93
N LYS A 425 -6.46 -70.38 -5.80
CA LYS A 425 -5.95 -71.36 -6.75
C LYS A 425 -6.84 -72.59 -6.62
N TYR A 426 -7.83 -72.73 -7.49
CA TYR A 426 -8.49 -74.01 -7.69
C TYR A 426 -7.51 -74.93 -8.42
N GLU A 427 -6.81 -75.79 -7.68
CA GLU A 427 -6.16 -76.96 -8.26
C GLU A 427 -7.25 -77.88 -8.82
N ARG A 428 -7.15 -78.24 -10.11
CA ARG A 428 -7.98 -79.31 -10.67
C ARG A 428 -7.53 -80.61 -10.05
N LEU A 429 -8.45 -81.31 -9.40
CA LEU A 429 -8.24 -82.71 -9.02
C LEU A 429 -7.98 -83.54 -10.30
N PRO A 430 -6.93 -84.38 -10.33
CA PRO A 430 -6.69 -85.28 -11.45
C PRO A 430 -7.84 -86.29 -11.56
N LYS A 431 -8.21 -86.60 -12.80
CA LYS A 431 -9.31 -87.50 -13.17
C LYS A 431 -9.04 -88.94 -12.78
#